data_AF-A0A2T7QAF0-F1
#
_entry.id   AF-A0A2T7QAF0-F1
#
_cell.length_a   1.000
_cell.length_b   1.000
_cell.length_c   1.000
_cell.angle_alpha   90.00
_cell.angle_beta   90.00
_cell.angle_gamma   90.00
#
_symmetry.space_group_name_H-M   'P 1'
#
loop_
_entity.id
_entity.type
_entity.pdbx_description
1 polymer ?
#
loop_
_entity_poly.entity_id
_entity_poly.type
_entity_poly.pdbx_seq_one_letter_code
_entity_poly.pdbx_strand_id
1 'polypeptide(L)'
;MTRPSLICFLGQNGNDEPKVFMRTLLYGTADQGQYIQNMFIRLHQADTIQNFNIWAYGDNGVVRGSGLFISKSGISLYHHFLLPKNGQWSFLPGDYKLEVFAETVNASAKKIFEQNLTLATEQANDIKQGKAVYFDWAPDTEKYVSYSDDRKYESKLSRSV
;
A
#
# COMPACT_ATOMS: atom_id res chain seq x y z
N MET A 1 -9.55 2.78 -9.30
CA MET A 1 -8.27 2.03 -9.32
C MET A 1 -8.54 0.61 -9.71
N THR A 2 -7.59 -0.08 -10.34
CA THR A 2 -7.70 -1.52 -10.52
C THR A 2 -7.45 -2.24 -9.20
N ARG A 3 -7.79 -3.53 -9.17
CA ARG A 3 -7.30 -4.41 -8.11
C ARG A 3 -5.76 -4.38 -8.13
N PRO A 4 -5.10 -4.14 -6.98
CA PRO A 4 -3.65 -4.21 -6.91
C PRO A 4 -3.13 -5.59 -7.33
N SER A 5 -2.05 -5.64 -8.10
CA SER A 5 -1.39 -6.92 -8.40
C SER A 5 -0.56 -7.42 -7.22
N LEU A 6 -0.14 -6.49 -6.36
CA LEU A 6 0.69 -6.71 -5.19
C LEU A 6 0.23 -5.79 -4.06
N ILE A 7 0.12 -6.33 -2.85
CA ILE A 7 0.09 -5.57 -1.60
C ILE A 7 1.23 -6.09 -0.72
N CYS A 8 1.86 -5.23 0.06
CA CYS A 8 2.96 -5.61 0.94
C CYS A 8 2.83 -4.94 2.30
N PHE A 9 3.04 -5.72 3.36
CA PHE A 9 3.23 -5.24 4.72
C PHE A 9 4.71 -5.31 5.08
N LEU A 10 5.24 -4.19 5.52
CA LEU A 10 6.59 -4.09 6.08
C LEU A 10 6.49 -3.50 7.49
N GLY A 11 6.98 -4.24 8.47
CA GLY A 11 7.01 -3.79 9.86
C GLY A 11 8.21 -2.93 10.18
N GLN A 12 8.26 -2.51 11.44
CA GLN A 12 9.41 -1.80 11.97
C GLN A 12 10.56 -2.77 12.19
N ASN A 13 11.72 -2.50 11.59
CA ASN A 13 12.95 -3.18 11.92
C ASN A 13 14.14 -2.21 11.80
N GLY A 14 14.81 -1.95 12.92
CA GLY A 14 15.88 -0.96 12.99
C GLY A 14 15.38 0.44 12.58
N ASN A 15 15.85 0.94 11.43
CA ASN A 15 15.55 2.29 10.92
C ASN A 15 14.28 2.36 10.05
N ASP A 16 13.65 1.23 9.73
CA ASP A 16 12.47 1.24 8.86
C ASP A 16 11.20 1.52 9.65
N GLU A 17 10.41 2.47 9.18
CA GLU A 17 9.07 2.73 9.70
C GLU A 17 8.08 1.70 9.12
N PRO A 18 7.06 1.27 9.90
CA PRO A 18 5.98 0.46 9.37
C PRO A 18 5.35 1.10 8.16
N LYS A 19 5.17 0.33 7.09
CA LYS A 19 4.53 0.80 5.87
C LYS A 19 3.74 -0.30 5.19
N VAL A 20 2.75 0.14 4.44
CA VAL A 20 2.04 -0.68 3.47
C VAL A 20 2.32 -0.10 2.10
N PHE A 21 2.63 -0.92 1.12
CA PHE A 21 2.66 -0.46 -0.25
C PHE A 21 1.93 -1.43 -1.17
N MET A 22 1.48 -0.91 -2.31
CA MET A 22 0.77 -1.70 -3.30
C MET A 22 1.10 -1.23 -4.70
N ARG A 23 1.03 -2.14 -5.67
CA ARG A 23 1.12 -1.82 -7.09
C ARG A 23 -0.26 -1.89 -7.72
N THR A 24 -0.72 -0.79 -8.29
CA THR A 24 -2.03 -0.71 -8.94
C THR A 24 -2.03 0.32 -10.07
N LEU A 25 -2.96 0.17 -11.00
CA LEU A 25 -3.30 1.18 -11.99
C LEU A 25 -4.36 2.12 -11.41
N LEU A 26 -4.02 3.40 -11.32
CA LEU A 26 -4.99 4.46 -11.11
C LEU A 26 -5.42 4.99 -12.48
N TYR A 27 -6.72 5.08 -12.75
CA TYR A 27 -7.26 5.62 -13.99
C TYR A 27 -8.50 6.46 -13.70
N GLY A 28 -8.68 7.52 -14.47
CA GLY A 28 -9.85 8.38 -14.43
C GLY A 28 -10.93 7.87 -15.37
N THR A 29 -12.20 8.08 -15.02
CA THR A 29 -13.32 7.80 -15.92
C THR A 29 -13.76 9.02 -16.72
N ALA A 30 -13.35 10.23 -16.30
CA ALA A 30 -13.60 11.48 -17.00
C ALA A 30 -12.58 11.72 -18.12
N ASP A 31 -13.01 12.32 -19.23
CA ASP A 31 -12.14 12.58 -20.39
C ASP A 31 -10.99 13.54 -20.09
N GLN A 32 -11.20 14.50 -19.17
CA GLN A 32 -10.18 15.48 -18.77
C GLN A 32 -9.16 14.93 -17.76
N GLY A 33 -9.35 13.71 -17.23
CA GLY A 33 -8.58 13.23 -16.08
C GLY A 33 -8.88 14.01 -14.80
N GLN A 34 -8.19 13.65 -13.72
CA GLN A 34 -8.37 14.26 -12.40
C GLN A 34 -7.06 14.28 -11.61
N TYR A 35 -6.87 15.30 -10.78
CA TYR A 35 -5.78 15.32 -9.81
C TYR A 35 -6.22 14.65 -8.52
N ILE A 36 -5.47 13.63 -8.11
CA ILE A 36 -5.48 13.13 -6.75
C ILE A 36 -4.52 13.99 -5.94
N GLN A 37 -5.02 14.75 -4.98
CA GLN A 37 -4.18 15.57 -4.11
C GLN A 37 -3.54 14.75 -3.00
N ASN A 38 -4.24 13.72 -2.52
CA ASN A 38 -3.76 12.85 -1.45
C ASN A 38 -4.41 11.47 -1.51
N MET A 39 -3.75 10.48 -0.93
CA MET A 39 -4.31 9.17 -0.66
C MET A 39 -3.95 8.75 0.76
N PHE A 40 -4.73 7.86 1.34
CA PHE A 40 -4.36 7.17 2.57
C PHE A 40 -4.99 5.79 2.58
N ILE A 41 -4.50 4.93 3.46
CA ILE A 41 -5.18 3.67 3.75
C ILE A 41 -5.64 3.63 5.19
N ARG A 42 -6.66 2.80 5.41
CA ARG A 42 -7.11 2.39 6.72
C ARG A 42 -7.01 0.87 6.82
N LEU A 43 -6.29 0.41 7.82
CA LEU A 43 -6.21 -0.99 8.21
C LEU A 43 -7.07 -1.21 9.43
N HIS A 44 -8.00 -2.15 9.32
CA HIS A 44 -8.74 -2.68 10.46
C HIS A 44 -8.12 -4.02 10.82
N GLN A 45 -7.88 -4.26 12.11
CA GLN A 45 -7.37 -5.50 12.65
C GLN A 45 -8.06 -5.76 14.00
N ALA A 46 -8.89 -6.80 14.07
CA ALA A 46 -9.79 -7.00 15.22
C ALA A 46 -10.51 -5.68 15.57
N ASP A 47 -10.33 -5.17 16.79
CA ASP A 47 -10.94 -3.91 17.26
C ASP A 47 -10.07 -2.66 17.03
N THR A 48 -8.92 -2.81 16.37
CA THR A 48 -7.98 -1.71 16.12
C THR A 48 -8.12 -1.16 14.70
N ILE A 49 -8.16 0.17 14.57
CA ILE A 49 -8.16 0.88 13.30
C ILE A 49 -6.91 1.76 13.22
N GLN A 50 -6.07 1.55 12.22
CA GLN A 50 -4.89 2.37 11.96
C GLN A 50 -4.95 2.99 10.57
N ASN A 51 -4.79 4.30 10.50
CA ASN A 51 -4.64 5.01 9.23
C ASN A 51 -3.15 5.22 8.91
N PHE A 52 -2.74 4.93 7.68
CA PHE A 52 -1.43 5.29 7.15
C PHE A 52 -1.62 6.47 6.20
N ASN A 53 -1.42 7.66 6.73
CA ASN A 53 -1.82 8.93 6.12
C ASN A 53 -0.73 9.60 5.29
N ILE A 54 0.51 9.13 5.36
CA ILE A 54 1.59 9.67 4.54
C ILE A 54 1.64 8.86 3.25
N TRP A 55 1.27 9.50 2.15
CA TRP A 55 1.31 8.88 0.83
C TRP A 55 2.51 9.33 0.03
N ALA A 56 3.14 8.36 -0.62
CA ALA A 56 4.23 8.56 -1.56
C ALA A 56 4.07 7.57 -2.72
N TYR A 57 4.67 7.84 -3.87
CA TYR A 57 4.56 6.96 -5.02
C TYR A 57 5.80 6.99 -5.90
N GLY A 58 5.98 5.95 -6.72
CA GLY A 58 7.02 5.91 -7.76
C GLY A 58 7.54 4.50 -8.04
N ASP A 59 8.02 4.29 -9.27
CA ASP A 59 8.59 3.01 -9.70
C ASP A 59 10.12 3.00 -9.70
N ASN A 60 10.81 4.15 -9.74
CA ASN A 60 12.29 4.27 -9.77
C ASN A 60 12.73 5.39 -8.82
N GLY A 61 12.39 5.24 -7.54
CA GLY A 61 12.48 6.30 -6.54
C GLY A 61 11.08 6.75 -6.10
N VAL A 62 10.97 7.10 -4.82
CA VAL A 62 9.69 7.42 -4.18
C VAL A 62 9.65 8.91 -3.90
N VAL A 63 8.65 9.61 -4.46
CA VAL A 63 8.38 11.01 -4.15
C VAL A 63 7.22 11.10 -3.18
N ARG A 64 7.34 11.99 -2.18
CA ARG A 64 6.25 12.27 -1.26
C ARG A 64 5.11 12.93 -2.03
N GLY A 65 3.89 12.45 -1.84
CA GLY A 65 2.73 12.89 -2.61
C GLY A 65 2.48 14.40 -2.42
N SER A 66 2.37 15.12 -3.52
CA SER A 66 1.97 16.53 -3.58
C SER A 66 0.98 16.79 -4.72
N GLY A 67 0.21 15.74 -5.07
CA GLY A 67 -0.59 15.69 -6.29
C GLY A 67 -0.10 14.61 -7.27
N LEU A 68 -1.04 13.92 -7.90
CA LEU A 68 -0.79 13.04 -9.03
C LEU A 68 -1.93 13.21 -10.04
N PHE A 69 -1.59 13.56 -11.28
CA PHE A 69 -2.57 13.64 -12.35
C PHE A 69 -2.88 12.24 -12.87
N ILE A 70 -4.16 11.90 -12.91
CA ILE A 70 -4.67 10.62 -13.38
C ILE A 70 -5.52 10.86 -14.63
N SER A 71 -5.00 10.45 -15.78
CA SER A 71 -5.71 10.49 -17.05
C SER A 71 -6.62 9.26 -17.23
N LYS A 72 -7.38 9.24 -18.33
CA LYS A 72 -8.18 8.08 -18.75
C LYS A 72 -7.34 6.85 -19.13
N SER A 73 -6.11 7.04 -19.61
CA SER A 73 -5.17 5.94 -19.85
C SER A 73 -4.63 5.34 -18.54
N GLY A 74 -4.72 6.11 -17.47
CA GLY A 74 -4.21 5.75 -16.15
C GLY A 74 -2.69 5.76 -16.05
N ILE A 75 -2.22 5.49 -14.84
CA ILE A 75 -0.82 5.37 -14.48
C ILE A 75 -0.64 4.24 -13.47
N SER A 76 0.34 3.38 -13.71
CA SER A 76 0.66 2.23 -12.85
C SER A 76 1.92 2.55 -12.06
N LEU A 77 1.79 2.58 -10.73
CA LEU A 77 2.89 2.92 -9.82
C LEU A 77 2.83 2.04 -8.57
N TYR A 78 3.96 1.94 -7.87
CA TYR A 78 3.92 1.64 -6.44
C TYR A 78 3.41 2.85 -5.67
N HIS A 79 2.45 2.60 -4.77
CA HIS A 79 1.95 3.58 -3.82
C HIS A 79 2.30 3.12 -2.41
N HIS A 80 3.07 3.94 -1.70
CA HIS A 80 3.54 3.71 -0.35
C HIS A 80 2.72 4.53 0.63
N PHE A 81 2.31 3.88 1.72
CA PHE A 81 1.54 4.46 2.80
C PHE A 81 2.31 4.25 4.10
N LEU A 82 2.72 5.36 4.71
CA LEU A 82 3.50 5.39 5.93
C LEU A 82 2.70 6.03 7.06
N LEU A 83 3.16 5.76 8.28
CA LEU A 83 2.70 6.48 9.45
C LEU A 83 3.36 7.88 9.48
N PRO A 84 2.77 8.85 10.20
CA PRO A 84 3.48 10.07 10.57
C PRO A 84 4.76 9.72 11.36
N LYS A 85 5.72 10.65 11.38
CA LYS A 85 6.96 10.51 12.16
C LYS A 85 6.65 10.06 13.60
N ASN A 86 7.36 9.05 14.08
CA ASN A 86 7.19 8.38 15.39
C ASN A 86 5.92 7.52 15.54
N GLY A 87 5.07 7.40 14.53
CA GLY A 87 3.95 6.46 14.55
C GLY A 87 4.46 5.03 14.67
N GLN A 88 3.83 4.24 15.55
CA GLN A 88 4.19 2.84 15.78
C GLN A 88 3.04 1.95 15.32
N TRP A 89 3.39 0.84 14.68
CA TRP A 89 2.42 -0.19 14.30
C TRP A 89 3.11 -1.55 14.29
N SER A 90 2.43 -2.54 14.84
CA SER A 90 2.86 -3.94 14.81
C SER A 90 1.83 -4.77 14.09
N PHE A 91 2.23 -5.42 13.00
CA PHE A 91 1.38 -6.38 12.31
C PHE A 91 1.29 -7.65 13.15
N LEU A 92 0.13 -7.90 13.79
CA LEU A 92 -0.14 -9.14 14.53
C LEU A 92 -0.87 -10.15 13.62
N PRO A 93 -0.84 -11.46 13.94
CA PRO A 93 -1.56 -12.46 13.16
C PRO A 93 -3.07 -12.17 13.14
N GLY A 94 -3.74 -12.57 12.07
CA GLY A 94 -5.20 -12.49 11.95
C GLY A 94 -5.67 -11.81 10.67
N ASP A 95 -6.97 -11.53 10.65
CA ASP A 95 -7.62 -10.91 9.50
C ASP A 95 -7.55 -9.39 9.54
N TYR A 96 -7.25 -8.84 8.38
CA TYR A 96 -7.18 -7.41 8.14
C TYR A 96 -8.19 -7.01 7.09
N LYS A 97 -8.84 -5.87 7.30
CA LYS A 97 -9.54 -5.16 6.23
C LYS A 97 -8.72 -3.95 5.83
N LEU A 98 -8.22 -3.94 4.60
CA LEU A 98 -7.54 -2.81 3.98
C LEU A 98 -8.55 -1.98 3.20
N GLU A 99 -8.65 -0.70 3.50
CA GLU A 99 -9.43 0.27 2.73
C GLU A 99 -8.50 1.35 2.17
N VAL A 100 -8.65 1.69 0.89
CA VAL A 100 -7.86 2.73 0.22
C VAL A 100 -8.76 3.91 -0.09
N PHE A 101 -8.30 5.10 0.28
CA PHE A 101 -8.99 6.35 0.05
C PHE A 101 -8.17 7.25 -0.86
N ALA A 102 -8.84 7.97 -1.76
CA ALA A 102 -8.25 9.02 -2.57
C ALA A 102 -9.05 10.31 -2.43
N GLU A 103 -8.33 11.41 -2.34
CA GLU A 103 -8.86 12.76 -2.25
C GLU A 103 -8.49 13.53 -3.52
N THR A 104 -9.47 14.21 -4.11
CA THR A 104 -9.27 15.07 -5.28
C THR A 104 -9.34 16.53 -4.87
N VAL A 105 -8.79 17.45 -5.67
CA VAL A 105 -8.70 18.90 -5.34
C VAL A 105 -10.01 19.53 -4.86
N ASN A 106 -11.15 19.07 -5.38
CA ASN A 106 -12.47 19.68 -5.12
C ASN A 106 -13.42 18.77 -4.32
N ALA A 107 -12.95 17.65 -3.77
CA ALA A 107 -13.82 16.72 -3.05
C ALA A 107 -13.08 16.01 -1.93
N SER A 108 -13.80 15.76 -0.84
CA SER A 108 -13.30 14.96 0.28
C SER A 108 -12.90 13.55 -0.14
N ALA A 109 -12.03 12.94 0.66
CA ALA A 109 -11.53 11.60 0.41
C ALA A 109 -12.67 10.58 0.28
N LYS A 110 -12.63 9.78 -0.80
CA LYS A 110 -13.57 8.69 -1.06
C LYS A 110 -12.85 7.36 -1.03
N LYS A 111 -13.51 6.33 -0.51
CA LYS A 111 -13.02 4.95 -0.60
C LYS A 111 -13.06 4.51 -2.06
N ILE A 112 -11.92 4.08 -2.59
CA ILE A 112 -11.78 3.66 -3.98
C ILE A 112 -11.44 2.17 -4.11
N PHE A 113 -11.10 1.50 -3.01
CA PHE A 113 -10.82 0.07 -2.96
C PHE A 113 -10.93 -0.47 -1.53
N GLU A 114 -11.26 -1.75 -1.42
CA GLU A 114 -11.15 -2.51 -0.17
C GLU A 114 -10.75 -3.97 -0.44
N GLN A 115 -10.08 -4.58 0.52
CA GLN A 115 -9.69 -5.99 0.46
C GLN A 115 -9.51 -6.57 1.86
N ASN A 116 -9.99 -7.81 2.06
CA ASN A 116 -9.65 -8.61 3.23
C ASN A 116 -8.34 -9.38 2.98
N LEU A 117 -7.42 -9.35 3.94
CA LEU A 117 -6.12 -10.02 3.90
C LEU A 117 -5.93 -10.79 5.20
N THR A 118 -5.42 -12.02 5.12
CA THR A 118 -5.11 -12.82 6.31
C THR A 118 -3.61 -12.90 6.48
N LEU A 119 -3.11 -12.49 7.64
CA LEU A 119 -1.70 -12.58 8.02
C LEU A 119 -1.49 -13.77 8.95
N ALA A 120 -0.72 -14.76 8.49
CA ALA A 120 -0.41 -15.94 9.29
C ALA A 120 0.52 -15.60 10.48
N THR A 121 0.52 -16.45 11.50
CA THR A 121 1.39 -16.28 12.68
C THR A 121 2.88 -16.24 12.33
N GLU A 122 3.31 -17.12 11.42
CA GLU A 122 4.68 -17.16 10.93
C GLU A 122 5.06 -15.88 10.18
N GLN A 123 4.16 -15.38 9.34
CA GLN A 123 4.35 -14.14 8.58
C GLN A 123 4.45 -12.91 9.50
N ALA A 124 3.63 -12.83 10.55
CA ALA A 124 3.74 -11.77 11.54
C ALA A 124 5.09 -11.81 12.29
N ASN A 125 5.63 -13.00 12.55
CA ASN A 125 6.96 -13.15 13.13
C ASN A 125 8.07 -12.80 12.15
N ASP A 126 7.95 -13.18 10.87
CA ASP A 126 8.86 -12.80 9.79
C ASP A 126 8.95 -11.28 9.64
N ILE A 127 7.81 -10.57 9.74
CA ILE A 127 7.77 -9.10 9.74
C ILE A 127 8.61 -8.53 10.89
N LYS A 128 8.48 -9.08 12.11
CA LYS A 128 9.29 -8.66 13.28
C LYS A 128 10.78 -8.93 13.09
N GLN A 129 11.14 -9.92 12.29
CA GLN A 129 12.52 -10.24 11.92
C GLN A 129 13.04 -9.41 10.74
N GLY A 130 12.22 -8.50 10.19
CA GLY A 130 12.61 -7.57 9.15
C GLY A 130 12.28 -7.99 7.72
N LYS A 131 11.63 -9.13 7.53
CA LYS A 131 11.14 -9.55 6.22
C LYS A 131 9.90 -8.76 5.84
N ALA A 132 9.62 -8.75 4.54
CA ALA A 132 8.37 -8.23 4.01
C ALA A 132 7.39 -9.38 3.83
N VAL A 133 6.10 -9.11 4.04
CA VAL A 133 5.04 -10.05 3.65
C VAL A 133 4.31 -9.47 2.46
N TYR A 134 4.29 -10.23 1.38
CA TYR A 134 3.65 -9.90 0.13
C TYR A 134 2.33 -10.64 0.01
N PHE A 135 1.40 -10.02 -0.70
CA PHE A 135 0.10 -10.55 -1.06
C PHE A 135 -0.03 -10.37 -2.57
N ASP A 136 0.14 -11.45 -3.32
CA ASP A 136 0.03 -11.46 -4.78
C ASP A 136 -1.39 -11.83 -5.19
N TRP A 137 -1.96 -11.06 -6.11
CA TRP A 137 -3.28 -11.39 -6.64
C TRP A 137 -3.21 -12.60 -7.57
N ALA A 138 -3.89 -13.69 -7.21
CA ALA A 138 -4.07 -14.88 -8.02
C ALA A 138 -5.45 -14.81 -8.72
N PRO A 139 -5.50 -14.45 -10.03
CA PRO A 139 -6.77 -14.18 -10.72
C PRO A 139 -7.63 -15.43 -10.96
N ASP A 140 -7.02 -16.61 -11.02
CA ASP A 140 -7.68 -17.90 -11.20
C ASP A 140 -8.49 -18.33 -9.96
N THR A 141 -8.03 -17.95 -8.77
CA THR A 141 -8.68 -18.26 -7.49
C THR A 141 -9.41 -17.07 -6.88
N GLU A 142 -9.30 -15.90 -7.50
CA GLU A 142 -9.82 -14.62 -7.02
C GLU A 142 -9.40 -14.30 -5.58
N LYS A 143 -8.16 -14.65 -5.21
CA LYS A 143 -7.62 -14.48 -3.87
C LYS A 143 -6.23 -13.89 -3.91
N TYR A 144 -5.85 -13.28 -2.79
CA TYR A 144 -4.46 -12.94 -2.55
C TYR A 144 -3.74 -14.15 -1.94
N VAL A 145 -2.60 -14.52 -2.52
CA VAL A 145 -1.69 -15.53 -1.97
C VAL A 145 -0.57 -14.81 -1.25
N SER A 146 -0.35 -15.14 0.02
CA SER A 146 0.64 -14.44 0.85
C SER A 146 1.92 -15.25 1.04
N TYR A 147 3.06 -14.55 1.09
CA TYR A 147 4.37 -15.14 1.36
C TYR A 147 5.32 -14.11 1.98
N SER A 148 6.30 -14.59 2.74
CA SER A 148 7.39 -13.78 3.27
C SER A 148 8.59 -13.82 2.33
N ASP A 149 9.27 -12.69 2.13
CA ASP A 149 10.57 -12.64 1.45
C ASP A 149 11.49 -11.61 2.12
N ASP A 150 12.79 -11.85 1.97
CA ASP A 150 13.78 -10.81 2.20
C ASP A 150 13.52 -9.67 1.19
N ARG A 151 13.82 -8.42 1.54
CA ARG A 151 13.39 -7.19 0.83
C ARG A 151 13.96 -7.01 -0.60
N LYS A 152 13.82 -8.00 -1.47
CA LYS A 152 14.39 -8.06 -2.83
C LYS A 152 13.77 -7.01 -3.75
N TYR A 153 12.51 -6.62 -3.52
CA TYR A 153 11.85 -5.61 -4.36
C TYR A 153 12.31 -4.17 -4.05
N GLU A 154 12.62 -3.84 -2.79
CA GLU A 154 13.11 -2.49 -2.46
C GLU A 154 14.58 -2.29 -2.82
N SER A 155 15.40 -3.33 -2.68
CA SER A 155 16.85 -3.25 -2.98
C SER A 155 17.18 -3.12 -4.46
N LYS A 156 16.28 -3.52 -5.38
CA LYS A 156 16.46 -3.29 -6.82
C LYS A 156 16.12 -1.86 -7.24
N LEU A 157 15.30 -1.16 -6.46
CA LEU A 157 14.86 0.20 -6.74
C LEU A 157 15.85 1.28 -6.27
N SER A 158 16.73 0.94 -5.32
CA SER A 158 17.78 1.83 -4.83
C SER A 158 19.12 1.71 -5.56
N ARG A 159 19.27 0.75 -6.49
CA ARG A 159 20.54 0.43 -7.16
C ARG A 159 20.62 0.84 -8.64
N SER A 160 19.65 1.59 -9.15
CA SER A 160 19.66 2.12 -10.52
C SER A 160 19.95 3.63 -10.52
N VAL A 161 21.12 4.00 -10.00
CA VAL A 161 21.80 5.28 -10.26
C VAL A 161 23.15 4.97 -10.90
#